data_AF-A0A9D9HSA4-F1
#
_entry.id   AF-A0A9D9HSA4-F1
#
_cell.length_a   1.000
_cell.length_b   1.000
_cell.length_c   1.000
_cell.angle_alpha   90.00
_cell.angle_beta   90.00
_cell.angle_gamma   90.00
#
_symmetry.space_group_name_H-M   'P 1'
#
loop_
_entity.id
_entity.type
_entity.pdbx_description
1 polymer ?
#
loop_
_entity_poly.entity_id
_entity_poly.type
_entity_poly.pdbx_seq_one_letter_code
_entity_poly.pdbx_strand_id
1 'polypeptide(L)'
;MKKVLIFPAPFLIKNPTTDQQNDYLFSLLMEEMAMEGIGDFIEVNALNKSNYYEDVRKIIAERKPDWVIAAGESATACIGLHGIKKMLVNPIVTFDDLNNVSEYARMHTYGFFGALPEQEKSYELFQAVYPNASWFVNAPNLQLIDIKDIIRGIINSMI
;
A
#
# COMPACT_ATOMS: atom_id res chain seq x y z
N MET A 1 12.39 -0.12 18.12
CA MET A 1 11.71 0.49 16.95
C MET A 1 10.82 -0.56 16.33
N LYS A 2 9.60 -0.20 15.92
CA LYS A 2 8.71 -1.10 15.15
C LYS A 2 9.36 -1.37 13.80
N LYS A 3 9.37 -2.63 13.35
CA LYS A 3 9.87 -3.02 12.03
C LYS A 3 8.80 -2.75 10.98
N VAL A 4 9.05 -1.78 10.11
CA VAL A 4 8.12 -1.37 9.05
C VAL A 4 8.75 -1.70 7.70
N LEU A 5 8.00 -2.34 6.79
CA LEU A 5 8.37 -2.45 5.39
C LEU A 5 7.46 -1.56 4.53
N ILE A 6 8.06 -0.90 3.55
CA ILE A 6 7.37 0.01 2.65
C ILE A 6 7.52 -0.52 1.22
N PHE A 7 6.39 -0.86 0.60
CA PHE A 7 6.30 -1.34 -0.77
C PHE A 7 5.63 -0.26 -1.63
N PRO A 8 6.40 0.62 -2.28
CA PRO A 8 5.83 1.64 -3.18
C PRO A 8 5.09 1.00 -4.36
N ALA A 9 4.37 1.80 -5.15
CA ALA A 9 3.74 1.31 -6.36
C ALA A 9 4.81 0.89 -7.39
N PRO A 10 4.72 -0.31 -7.99
CA PRO A 10 5.67 -0.73 -9.02
C PRO A 10 5.38 -0.07 -10.36
N PHE A 11 6.40 0.00 -11.22
CA PHE A 11 6.25 0.50 -12.57
C PHE A 11 5.75 -0.59 -13.54
N LEU A 12 4.47 -0.53 -13.89
CA LEU A 12 3.78 -1.57 -14.68
C LEU A 12 3.43 -1.16 -16.11
N ILE A 13 3.73 0.08 -16.53
CA ILE A 13 3.41 0.57 -17.87
C ILE A 13 4.17 -0.25 -18.93
N LYS A 14 3.45 -0.84 -19.89
CA LYS A 14 4.02 -1.52 -21.05
C LYS A 14 4.42 -0.48 -22.10
N ASN A 15 5.66 -0.55 -22.58
CA ASN A 15 6.24 0.39 -23.57
C ASN A 15 6.10 1.86 -23.14
N PRO A 16 6.70 2.25 -22.00
CA PRO A 16 6.56 3.60 -21.48
C PRO A 16 7.26 4.63 -22.37
N THR A 17 6.77 5.87 -22.33
CA THR A 17 7.55 7.02 -22.82
C THR A 17 8.65 7.39 -21.82
N THR A 18 9.65 8.13 -22.27
CA THR A 18 10.70 8.69 -21.38
C THR A 18 10.09 9.56 -20.29
N ASP A 19 9.08 10.37 -20.61
CA ASP A 19 8.39 11.21 -19.65
C ASP A 19 7.72 10.38 -18.54
N GLN A 20 7.02 9.29 -18.92
CA GLN A 20 6.41 8.38 -17.95
C GLN A 20 7.43 7.68 -17.04
N GLN A 21 8.61 7.34 -17.58
CA GLN A 21 9.69 6.78 -16.77
C GLN A 21 10.25 7.81 -15.79
N ASN A 22 10.49 9.04 -16.26
CA ASN A 22 11.02 10.12 -15.44
C ASN A 22 10.05 10.53 -14.33
N ASP A 23 8.76 10.69 -14.66
CA ASP A 23 7.71 11.02 -13.70
C ASP A 23 7.62 9.96 -12.60
N TYR A 24 7.69 8.69 -12.97
CA TYR A 24 7.71 7.59 -12.02
C TYR A 24 8.97 7.62 -11.13
N LEU A 25 10.16 7.70 -11.71
CA LEU A 25 11.42 7.70 -10.95
C LEU A 25 11.52 8.89 -10.01
N PHE A 26 11.07 10.07 -10.45
CA PHE A 26 11.04 11.26 -9.62
C PHE A 26 10.05 11.10 -8.47
N SER A 27 8.84 10.60 -8.73
CA SER A 27 7.84 10.34 -7.70
C SER A 27 8.34 9.32 -6.67
N LEU A 28 8.95 8.22 -7.14
CA LEU A 28 9.50 7.16 -6.29
C LEU A 28 10.59 7.70 -5.35
N LEU A 29 11.51 8.52 -5.89
CA LEU A 29 12.56 9.15 -5.11
C LEU A 29 11.98 10.09 -4.04
N MET A 30 10.97 10.89 -4.40
CA MET A 30 10.31 11.78 -3.45
C MET A 30 9.58 11.00 -2.35
N GLU A 31 8.93 9.89 -2.68
CA GLU A 31 8.32 8.99 -1.69
C GLU A 31 9.38 8.36 -0.78
N GLU A 32 10.49 7.86 -1.32
CA GLU A 32 11.58 7.26 -0.53
C GLU A 32 12.15 8.26 0.48
N MET A 33 12.49 9.48 0.01
CA MET A 33 12.98 10.56 0.86
C MET A 33 11.94 10.98 1.91
N ALA A 34 10.67 11.08 1.52
CA ALA A 34 9.60 11.43 2.46
C ALA A 34 9.42 10.34 3.52
N MET A 35 9.52 9.07 3.16
CA MET A 35 9.31 7.95 4.06
C MET A 35 10.56 7.59 4.89
N GLU A 36 11.67 8.33 4.72
CA GLU A 36 12.88 8.17 5.50
C GLU A 36 12.58 8.21 7.01
N GLY A 37 13.16 7.24 7.72
CA GLY A 37 12.97 7.04 9.16
C GLY A 37 11.65 6.40 9.57
N ILE A 38 10.74 6.08 8.64
CA ILE A 38 9.50 5.33 8.93
C ILE A 38 9.73 3.82 8.82
N GLY A 39 10.38 3.36 7.75
CA GLY A 39 10.57 1.94 7.48
C GLY A 39 11.54 1.66 6.34
N ASP A 40 11.80 0.37 6.12
CA ASP A 40 12.67 -0.09 5.03
C ASP A 40 11.90 -0.03 3.71
N PHE A 41 12.39 0.79 2.77
CA PHE A 41 11.84 0.92 1.43
C PHE A 41 12.28 -0.25 0.54
N ILE A 42 11.33 -0.95 -0.07
CA ILE A 42 11.61 -2.15 -0.87
C ILE A 42 11.72 -1.78 -2.36
N GLU A 43 12.75 -2.29 -3.01
CA GLU A 43 12.98 -2.13 -4.46
C GLU A 43 11.99 -3.02 -5.26
N VAL A 44 10.75 -2.58 -5.36
CA VAL A 44 9.65 -3.37 -5.97
C VAL A 44 9.84 -3.64 -7.47
N ASN A 45 10.62 -2.81 -8.17
CA ASN A 45 10.85 -2.95 -9.61
C ASN A 45 11.85 -4.06 -9.96
N ALA A 46 12.62 -4.54 -8.97
CA ALA A 46 13.50 -5.70 -9.11
C ALA A 46 12.77 -7.04 -8.92
N LEU A 47 11.50 -7.02 -8.48
CA LEU A 47 10.71 -8.23 -8.24
C LEU A 47 10.21 -8.86 -9.55
N ASN A 48 9.92 -10.16 -9.51
CA ASN A 48 9.45 -10.88 -10.68
C ASN A 48 8.01 -10.48 -11.01
N LYS A 49 7.81 -9.79 -12.13
CA LYS A 49 6.49 -9.33 -12.59
C LYS A 49 5.48 -10.47 -12.78
N SER A 50 5.92 -11.68 -13.13
CA SER A 50 5.03 -12.83 -13.32
C SER A 50 4.48 -13.37 -12.00
N ASN A 51 5.23 -13.25 -10.91
CA ASN A 51 4.89 -13.78 -9.59
C ASN A 51 4.90 -12.68 -8.52
N TYR A 52 4.57 -11.45 -8.91
CA TYR A 52 4.79 -10.26 -8.09
C TYR A 52 4.16 -10.36 -6.69
N TYR A 53 2.95 -10.91 -6.61
CA TYR A 53 2.21 -11.04 -5.35
C TYR A 53 2.88 -12.06 -4.43
N GLU A 54 3.38 -13.15 -4.99
CA GLU A 54 4.11 -14.18 -4.24
C GLU A 54 5.43 -13.62 -3.71
N ASP A 55 6.16 -12.85 -4.52
CA ASP A 55 7.42 -12.22 -4.12
C ASP A 55 7.22 -11.23 -2.95
N VAL A 56 6.23 -10.33 -3.06
CA VAL A 56 5.89 -9.39 -1.98
C VAL A 56 5.56 -10.14 -0.69
N ARG A 57 4.69 -11.16 -0.78
CA ARG A 57 4.26 -11.96 0.38
C ARG A 57 5.42 -12.75 0.98
N LYS A 58 6.32 -13.28 0.16
CA LYS A 58 7.53 -13.99 0.59
C LYS A 58 8.45 -13.06 1.39
N ILE A 59 8.71 -11.86 0.89
CA ILE A 59 9.52 -10.86 1.60
C ILE A 59 8.90 -10.55 2.98
N ILE A 60 7.59 -10.37 3.05
CA ILE A 60 6.88 -10.10 4.31
C ILE A 60 7.00 -11.30 5.27
N ALA A 61 6.82 -12.53 4.78
CA ALA A 61 6.92 -13.74 5.59
C ALA A 61 8.34 -13.98 6.12
N GLU A 62 9.37 -13.68 5.33
CA GLU A 62 10.78 -13.82 5.70
C GLU A 62 11.21 -12.73 6.68
N ARG A 63 10.85 -11.46 6.41
CA ARG A 63 11.27 -10.33 7.23
C ARG A 63 10.40 -10.14 8.47
N LYS A 64 9.18 -10.67 8.52
CA LYS A 64 8.26 -10.60 9.68
C LYS A 64 8.14 -9.19 10.28
N PRO A 65 7.68 -8.19 9.51
CA PRO A 65 7.55 -6.83 10.04
C PRO A 65 6.35 -6.70 10.98
N ASP A 66 6.39 -5.67 11.83
CA ASP A 66 5.25 -5.26 12.65
C ASP A 66 4.18 -4.56 11.80
N TRP A 67 4.64 -3.85 10.75
CA TRP A 67 3.80 -3.08 9.83
C TRP A 67 4.22 -3.25 8.37
N VAL A 68 3.23 -3.29 7.50
CA VAL A 68 3.40 -3.16 6.05
C VAL A 68 2.71 -1.89 5.58
N ILE A 69 3.45 -1.05 4.86
CA ILE A 69 2.89 0.08 4.13
C ILE A 69 3.06 -0.26 2.65
N ALA A 70 1.98 -0.18 1.87
CA ALA A 70 2.03 -0.56 0.48
C ALA A 70 1.16 0.35 -0.38
N ALA A 71 1.57 0.61 -1.62
CA ALA A 71 0.82 1.44 -2.57
C ALA A 71 0.56 0.73 -3.92
N GLY A 72 -0.59 1.00 -4.52
CA GLY A 72 -0.99 0.46 -5.84
C GLY A 72 -0.99 -1.07 -5.86
N GLU A 73 -0.32 -1.66 -6.86
CA GLU A 73 -0.26 -3.12 -7.01
C GLU A 73 0.38 -3.82 -5.80
N SER A 74 1.36 -3.19 -5.14
CA SER A 74 1.92 -3.68 -3.87
C SER A 74 0.86 -3.77 -2.78
N ALA A 75 -0.04 -2.78 -2.73
CA ALA A 75 -1.12 -2.73 -1.77
C ALA A 75 -2.12 -3.86 -2.03
N THR A 76 -2.47 -4.07 -3.30
CA THR A 76 -3.32 -5.19 -3.75
C THR A 76 -2.73 -6.54 -3.34
N ALA A 77 -1.43 -6.74 -3.55
CA ALA A 77 -0.73 -7.97 -3.14
C ALA A 77 -0.85 -8.27 -1.62
N CYS A 78 -1.02 -7.22 -0.80
CA CYS A 78 -1.07 -7.31 0.65
C CYS A 78 -2.47 -7.46 1.26
N ILE A 79 -3.58 -7.33 0.48
CA ILE A 79 -4.94 -7.35 1.05
C ILE A 79 -5.23 -8.68 1.75
N GLY A 80 -4.88 -9.81 1.12
CA GLY A 80 -5.10 -11.15 1.67
C GLY A 80 -4.16 -11.56 2.83
N LEU A 81 -3.22 -10.70 3.24
CA LEU A 81 -2.32 -11.02 4.36
C LEU A 81 -3.02 -10.83 5.71
N HIS A 82 -3.39 -11.93 6.35
CA HIS A 82 -4.05 -11.91 7.66
C HIS A 82 -3.01 -12.00 8.79
N GLY A 83 -3.24 -11.29 9.90
CA GLY A 83 -2.34 -11.33 11.07
C GLY A 83 -1.19 -10.33 11.07
N ILE A 84 -1.16 -9.39 10.12
CA ILE A 84 -0.19 -8.29 10.08
C ILE A 84 -0.90 -6.95 9.99
N LYS A 85 -0.35 -5.94 10.67
CA LYS A 85 -0.86 -4.56 10.59
C LYS A 85 -0.44 -3.96 9.26
N LYS A 86 -1.36 -3.30 8.56
CA LYS A 86 -1.06 -2.77 7.24
C LYS A 86 -1.80 -1.49 6.90
N MET A 87 -1.13 -0.67 6.09
CA MET A 87 -1.64 0.55 5.50
C MET A 87 -1.55 0.42 3.98
N LEU A 88 -2.68 0.46 3.32
CA LEU A 88 -2.82 0.16 1.90
C LEU A 88 -3.30 1.42 1.18
N VAL A 89 -2.49 1.94 0.27
CA VAL A 89 -2.81 3.11 -0.54
C VAL A 89 -3.22 2.66 -1.94
N ASN A 90 -4.43 3.03 -2.35
CA ASN A 90 -5.01 2.68 -3.65
C ASN A 90 -4.91 1.18 -4.02
N PRO A 91 -5.24 0.23 -3.12
CA PRO A 91 -5.37 -1.16 -3.51
C PRO A 91 -6.55 -1.34 -4.47
N ILE A 92 -6.44 -2.28 -5.41
CA ILE A 92 -7.59 -2.77 -6.18
C ILE A 92 -8.27 -3.83 -5.35
N VAL A 93 -9.55 -3.62 -5.00
CA VAL A 93 -10.26 -4.51 -4.08
C VAL A 93 -11.31 -5.32 -4.84
N THR A 94 -11.31 -6.63 -4.63
CA THR A 94 -12.33 -7.55 -5.16
C THR A 94 -13.15 -8.18 -4.03
N PHE A 95 -14.29 -8.79 -4.34
CA PHE A 95 -15.09 -9.50 -3.34
C PHE A 95 -14.33 -10.67 -2.69
N ASP A 96 -13.46 -11.34 -3.44
CA ASP A 96 -12.68 -12.47 -2.93
C ASP A 96 -11.69 -12.02 -1.86
N ASP A 97 -11.15 -10.80 -1.97
CA ASP A 97 -10.26 -10.21 -0.97
C ASP A 97 -10.96 -9.94 0.37
N LEU A 98 -12.30 -9.90 0.38
CA LEU A 98 -13.11 -9.53 1.53
C LEU A 98 -13.70 -10.74 2.27
N ASN A 99 -13.43 -11.95 1.79
CA ASN A 99 -13.95 -13.19 2.38
C ASN A 99 -13.11 -13.65 3.58
N ASN A 100 -13.78 -14.17 4.62
CA ASN A 100 -13.14 -14.77 5.81
C ASN A 100 -12.12 -13.86 6.53
N VAL A 101 -12.36 -12.54 6.52
CA VAL A 101 -11.46 -11.57 7.17
C VAL A 101 -11.62 -11.66 8.69
N SER A 102 -10.53 -12.04 9.37
CA SER A 102 -10.49 -12.10 10.84
C SER A 102 -10.71 -10.73 11.50
N GLU A 103 -11.21 -10.70 12.74
CA GLU A 103 -11.38 -9.47 13.52
C GLU A 103 -10.07 -8.69 13.65
N TYR A 104 -8.95 -9.39 13.90
CA TYR A 104 -7.63 -8.76 13.94
C TYR A 104 -7.30 -8.00 12.64
N ALA A 105 -7.53 -8.64 11.48
CA ALA A 105 -7.30 -8.02 10.19
C ALA A 105 -8.22 -6.83 9.96
N ARG A 106 -9.51 -6.91 10.37
CA ARG A 106 -10.44 -5.78 10.28
C ARG A 106 -9.94 -4.56 11.06
N MET A 107 -9.49 -4.77 12.28
CA MET A 107 -9.06 -3.68 13.17
C MET A 107 -7.70 -3.07 12.83
N HIS A 108 -6.83 -3.82 12.12
CA HIS A 108 -5.43 -3.41 11.88
C HIS A 108 -5.08 -3.23 10.40
N THR A 109 -6.09 -3.21 9.52
CA THR A 109 -5.92 -2.84 8.12
C THR A 109 -6.50 -1.45 7.90
N TYR A 110 -5.67 -0.56 7.38
CA TYR A 110 -6.02 0.81 7.02
C TYR A 110 -6.00 0.94 5.50
N GLY A 111 -7.05 1.49 4.91
CA GLY A 111 -7.17 1.73 3.48
C GLY A 111 -7.28 3.22 3.19
N PHE A 112 -6.43 3.73 2.29
CA PHE A 112 -6.43 5.12 1.84
C PHE A 112 -6.62 5.14 0.33
N PHE A 113 -7.63 5.87 -0.13
CA PHE A 113 -8.07 5.85 -1.53
C PHE A 113 -8.12 7.26 -2.10
N GLY A 114 -7.59 7.44 -3.30
CA GLY A 114 -7.70 8.67 -4.07
C GLY A 114 -9.03 8.81 -4.80
N ALA A 115 -9.10 9.77 -5.70
CA ALA A 115 -10.32 10.18 -6.39
C ALA A 115 -10.49 9.63 -7.82
N LEU A 116 -9.67 8.67 -8.27
CA LEU A 116 -9.92 8.02 -9.56
C LEU A 116 -11.12 7.06 -9.47
N PRO A 117 -11.90 6.87 -10.55
CA PRO A 117 -13.11 6.02 -10.51
C PRO A 117 -12.86 4.59 -10.00
N GLU A 118 -11.74 3.97 -10.38
CA GLU A 118 -11.36 2.64 -9.91
C GLU A 118 -11.02 2.58 -8.41
N GLN A 119 -10.53 3.69 -7.85
CA GLN A 119 -10.21 3.83 -6.44
C GLN A 119 -11.48 4.06 -5.61
N GLU A 120 -12.43 4.85 -6.12
CA GLU A 120 -13.75 5.01 -5.51
C GLU A 120 -14.48 3.66 -5.39
N LYS A 121 -14.52 2.88 -6.48
CA LYS A 121 -15.08 1.53 -6.46
C LYS A 121 -14.39 0.62 -5.44
N SER A 122 -13.06 0.69 -5.37
CA SER A 122 -12.29 -0.12 -4.42
C SER A 122 -12.53 0.31 -2.98
N TYR A 123 -12.67 1.62 -2.73
CA TYR A 123 -13.05 2.18 -1.44
C TYR A 123 -14.42 1.68 -0.99
N GLU A 124 -15.43 1.70 -1.87
CA GLU A 124 -16.78 1.24 -1.56
C GLU A 124 -16.81 -0.22 -1.10
N LEU A 125 -16.05 -1.08 -1.80
CA LEU A 125 -15.90 -2.48 -1.41
C LEU A 125 -15.14 -2.61 -0.08
N PHE A 126 -14.03 -1.91 0.06
CA PHE A 126 -13.16 -1.99 1.23
C PHE A 126 -13.87 -1.58 2.53
N GLN A 127 -14.58 -0.45 2.51
CA GLN A 127 -15.26 0.09 3.69
C GLN A 127 -16.40 -0.81 4.21
N ALA A 128 -16.91 -1.72 3.38
CA ALA A 128 -17.94 -2.68 3.80
C ALA A 128 -17.41 -3.68 4.86
N VAL A 129 -16.10 -3.91 4.91
CA VAL A 129 -15.45 -4.88 5.83
C VAL A 129 -14.52 -4.21 6.81
N TYR A 130 -13.70 -3.26 6.34
CA TYR A 130 -12.64 -2.62 7.12
C TYR A 130 -13.10 -1.24 7.62
N PRO A 131 -13.18 -1.02 8.94
CA PRO A 131 -13.62 0.25 9.50
C PRO A 131 -12.62 1.40 9.30
N ASN A 132 -11.33 1.11 9.11
CA ASN A 132 -10.29 2.12 8.95
C ASN A 132 -10.08 2.46 7.46
N ALA A 133 -11.12 2.98 6.80
CA ALA A 133 -11.07 3.40 5.41
C ALA A 133 -11.12 4.94 5.31
N SER A 134 -10.41 5.53 4.37
CA SER A 134 -10.46 6.97 4.12
C SER A 134 -10.37 7.26 2.63
N TRP A 135 -11.28 8.11 2.16
CA TRP A 135 -11.36 8.55 0.77
C TRP A 135 -10.96 10.02 0.63
N PHE A 136 -9.98 10.29 -0.25
CA PHE A 136 -9.42 11.60 -0.50
C PHE A 136 -10.00 12.15 -1.81
N VAL A 137 -11.22 12.66 -1.73
CA VAL A 137 -12.01 13.16 -2.88
C VAL A 137 -11.31 14.20 -3.75
N ASN A 138 -10.31 14.92 -3.21
CA ASN A 138 -9.56 15.97 -3.91
C ASN A 138 -8.16 15.53 -4.35
N ALA A 139 -7.80 14.25 -4.17
CA ALA A 139 -6.48 13.71 -4.53
C ALA A 139 -6.63 12.51 -5.49
N PRO A 140 -6.77 12.73 -6.81
CA PRO A 140 -6.85 11.65 -7.79
C PRO A 140 -5.63 10.71 -7.73
N ASN A 141 -4.44 11.28 -7.63
CA ASN A 141 -3.19 10.54 -7.58
C ASN A 141 -2.65 10.50 -6.15
N LEU A 142 -3.43 9.96 -5.21
CA LEU A 142 -2.99 9.85 -3.80
C LEU A 142 -1.71 9.00 -3.70
N GLN A 143 -0.65 9.56 -3.13
CA GLN A 143 0.66 8.95 -2.95
C GLN A 143 0.99 8.74 -1.46
N LEU A 144 2.05 7.97 -1.17
CA LEU A 144 2.50 7.73 0.21
C LEU A 144 2.90 9.03 0.91
N ILE A 145 3.52 9.96 0.17
CA ILE A 145 3.95 11.25 0.71
C ILE A 145 2.77 12.09 1.22
N ASP A 146 1.61 12.01 0.57
CA ASP A 146 0.42 12.80 0.92
C ASP A 146 -0.18 12.40 2.28
N ILE A 147 0.01 11.13 2.67
CA ILE A 147 -0.54 10.57 3.91
C ILE A 147 0.53 10.28 4.96
N LYS A 148 1.77 10.72 4.75
CA LYS A 148 2.93 10.45 5.61
C LYS A 148 2.68 10.76 7.09
N ASP A 149 2.07 11.89 7.38
CA ASP A 149 1.83 12.30 8.77
C ASP A 149 0.73 11.46 9.43
N ILE A 150 -0.26 11.03 8.66
CA ILE A 150 -1.30 10.08 9.10
C ILE A 150 -0.65 8.73 9.44
N ILE A 151 0.20 8.22 8.54
CA ILE A 151 0.97 6.98 8.73
C ILE A 151 1.77 7.05 10.02
N ARG A 152 2.54 8.13 10.23
CA ARG A 152 3.33 8.34 11.44
C ARG A 152 2.45 8.38 12.68
N GLY A 153 1.32 9.09 12.61
CA GLY A 153 0.33 9.15 13.68
C GLY A 153 -0.14 7.77 14.12
N ILE A 154 -0.58 6.93 13.17
CA ILE A 154 -1.10 5.59 13.47
C ILE A 154 -0.01 4.65 14.01
N ILE A 155 1.20 4.69 13.44
CA ILE A 155 2.32 3.86 13.92
C ILE A 155 2.67 4.23 15.37
N ASN A 156 2.63 5.51 15.72
CA ASN A 156 3.01 6.01 17.04
C ASN A 156 1.87 5.95 18.07
N SER A 157 0.61 6.03 17.67
CA SER A 157 -0.55 6.07 18.58
C SER A 157 -0.94 4.69 19.13
N MET A 158 -0.41 3.59 18.58
CA MET A 158 -0.57 2.25 19.14
C MET A 158 0.55 1.89 20.12
N ILE A 159 0.78 2.74 21.13
CA ILE A 159 1.61 2.47 22.30
C ILE A 159 0.71 2.41 23.52
#